data_AF-A0A7K7AF77-F1
#
_entry.id   AF-A0A7K7AF77-F1
#
_cell.length_a   1.000
_cell.length_b   1.000
_cell.length_c   1.000
_cell.angle_alpha   90.00
_cell.angle_beta   90.00
_cell.angle_gamma   90.00
#
_symmetry.space_group_name_H-M   'P 1'
#
loop_
_entity.id
_entity.type
_entity.pdbx_description
1 polymer ?
#
loop_
_entity_poly.entity_id
_entity_poly.type
_entity_poly.pdbx_seq_one_letter_code
_entity_poly.pdbx_strand_id
1 'polypeptide(L)'
;DYHVILLHVSSGEQNFIYDLDTVLSFPCLFEVYGEEAFRLDEGLCPEFHRLIRVDLYLRTFASDRSHMKDANGKWQKPPPLYPCIETAGKELEL
;
A
#
# COMPACT_ATOMS: atom_id res chain seq x y z
N ASP A 1 -6.79 8.86 -0.39
CA ASP A 1 -5.69 8.20 -1.15
C ASP A 1 -4.92 7.29 -0.20
N TYR A 2 -4.08 6.39 -0.71
CA TYR A 2 -3.29 5.47 0.12
C TYR A 2 -2.04 5.01 -0.64
N HIS A 3 -1.03 4.51 0.10
CA HIS A 3 0.18 3.88 -0.42
C HIS A 3 0.27 2.44 0.10
N VAL A 4 0.77 1.51 -0.71
CA VAL A 4 0.89 0.09 -0.35
C VAL A 4 2.35 -0.31 -0.35
N ILE A 5 2.79 -0.90 0.76
CA ILE A 5 4.11 -1.49 0.92
C ILE A 5 3.97 -2.92 1.46
N LEU A 6 4.96 -3.76 1.22
CA LEU A 6 5.03 -5.09 1.80
C LEU A 6 6.07 -5.12 2.93
N LEU A 7 5.60 -5.45 4.14
CA LEU A 7 6.46 -5.78 5.27
C LEU A 7 6.72 -7.29 5.33
N HIS A 8 7.98 -7.68 5.19
CA HIS A 8 8.43 -9.05 5.40
C HIS A 8 9.01 -9.19 6.81
N VAL A 9 8.30 -9.96 7.65
CA VAL A 9 8.74 -10.31 9.01
C VAL A 9 9.50 -11.64 8.94
N SER A 10 10.82 -11.57 9.13
CA SER A 10 11.69 -12.76 9.14
C SER A 10 11.82 -13.33 10.55
N SER A 11 12.04 -14.64 10.66
CA SER A 11 12.34 -15.29 11.94
C SER A 11 13.74 -14.98 12.48
N GLY A 12 14.61 -14.39 11.65
CA GLY A 12 15.92 -13.88 12.03
C GLY A 12 15.88 -12.35 12.11
N GLU A 13 16.69 -11.79 13.03
CA GLU A 13 16.75 -10.44 13.62
C GLU A 13 16.35 -9.19 12.79
N GLN A 14 16.15 -9.25 11.48
CA GLN A 14 15.88 -8.09 10.63
C GLN A 14 14.61 -8.26 9.78
N ASN A 15 13.75 -7.24 9.83
CA ASN A 15 12.56 -7.09 9.00
C ASN A 15 12.85 -6.19 7.79
N PHE A 16 12.15 -6.44 6.69
CA PHE A 16 12.37 -5.71 5.44
C PHE A 16 11.08 -5.12 4.89
N ILE A 17 11.18 -3.92 4.31
CA ILE A 17 10.13 -3.27 3.53
C ILE A 17 10.44 -3.41 2.04
N TYR A 18 9.41 -3.79 1.28
CA TYR A 18 9.40 -3.76 -0.17
C TYR A 18 8.40 -2.70 -0.60
N ASP A 19 8.93 -1.56 -1.04
CA ASP A 19 8.19 -0.46 -1.63
C ASP A 19 8.71 -0.26 -3.06
N LEU A 20 7.85 -0.40 -4.06
CA LEU A 20 8.25 -0.29 -5.47
C LEU A 20 8.46 1.17 -5.90
N ASP A 21 7.95 2.14 -5.14
CA ASP A 21 7.98 3.57 -5.47
C ASP A 21 9.04 4.34 -4.65
N THR A 22 9.80 3.66 -3.79
CA THR A 22 10.83 4.31 -2.95
C THR A 22 12.11 4.64 -3.72
N VAL A 23 12.82 5.67 -3.25
CA VAL A 23 14.21 5.98 -3.66
C VAL A 23 15.26 5.34 -2.72
N LEU A 24 14.82 4.72 -1.62
CA LEU A 24 15.67 3.94 -0.72
C LEU A 24 16.08 2.61 -1.37
N SER A 25 16.96 1.86 -0.71
CA SER A 25 17.32 0.50 -1.14
C SER A 25 16.09 -0.41 -1.26
N PHE A 26 16.10 -1.33 -2.21
CA PHE A 26 15.03 -2.33 -2.40
C PHE A 26 15.59 -3.77 -2.34
N PRO A 27 15.21 -4.60 -1.33
CA PRO A 27 14.40 -4.22 -0.16
C PRO A 27 15.14 -3.27 0.80
N CYS A 28 14.37 -2.52 1.60
CA CYS A 28 14.89 -1.63 2.63
C CYS A 28 14.78 -2.29 4.01
N LEU A 29 15.73 -2.03 4.91
CA LEU A 29 15.58 -2.42 6.32
C LEU A 29 14.40 -1.68 6.96
N PHE A 30 13.61 -2.37 7.78
CA PHE A 30 12.42 -1.79 8.41
C PHE A 30 12.72 -0.52 9.21
N GLU A 31 13.78 -0.52 10.02
CA GLU A 31 14.19 0.63 10.83
C GLU A 31 14.55 1.83 9.95
N VAL A 32 15.39 1.60 8.92
CA VAL A 32 15.80 2.65 7.96
C VAL A 32 14.59 3.20 7.20
N TYR A 33 13.69 2.34 6.73
CA TYR A 33 12.50 2.77 6.01
C TYR A 33 11.56 3.59 6.92
N GLY A 34 11.37 3.17 8.17
CA GLY A 34 10.57 3.90 9.15
C GLY A 34 11.09 5.31 9.42
N GLU A 35 12.40 5.44 9.62
CA GLU A 35 13.03 6.74 9.89
C GLU A 35 13.02 7.67 8.67
N GLU A 36 13.42 7.16 7.51
CA GLU A 36 13.66 8.00 6.32
C GLU A 36 12.39 8.25 5.50
N ALA A 37 11.50 7.26 5.36
CA ALA A 37 10.29 7.38 4.54
C ALA A 37 9.11 7.96 5.33
N PHE A 38 8.92 7.53 6.58
CA PHE A 38 7.83 8.05 7.40
C PHE A 38 8.26 9.30 8.17
N ARG A 39 9.43 9.31 8.83
CA ARG A 39 9.76 10.33 9.83
C ARG A 39 8.72 10.36 10.97
N LEU A 40 9.03 11.05 12.05
CA LEU A 40 8.08 11.22 13.16
C LEU A 40 6.87 12.05 12.68
N ASP A 41 5.67 11.65 13.09
CA ASP A 41 4.44 12.44 12.89
C ASP A 41 4.43 13.73 13.76
N GLU A 42 5.51 13.99 14.53
CA GLU A 42 5.71 15.20 15.31
C GLU A 42 5.59 16.45 14.42
N GLY A 43 4.53 17.22 14.66
CA GLY A 43 4.23 18.44 13.90
C GLY A 43 3.21 18.26 12.76
N LEU A 44 2.73 17.04 12.50
CA LEU A 44 1.56 16.83 11.64
C LEU A 44 0.27 17.15 12.42
N CYS A 45 -0.73 17.71 11.73
CA CYS A 45 -2.07 17.78 12.30
C CYS A 45 -2.58 16.35 12.55
N PRO A 46 -3.33 16.08 13.64
CA PRO A 46 -3.83 14.74 13.95
C PRO A 46 -4.60 14.05 12.82
N GLU A 47 -5.24 14.84 11.94
CA GLU A 47 -5.95 14.36 10.75
C GLU A 47 -5.03 13.73 9.69
N PHE A 48 -3.72 13.99 9.75
CA PHE A 48 -2.70 13.43 8.86
C PHE A 48 -1.83 12.36 9.53
N HIS A 49 -2.14 11.96 10.77
CA HIS A 49 -1.47 10.82 11.39
C HIS A 49 -1.70 9.56 10.58
N ARG A 50 -0.63 8.80 10.35
CA ARG A 50 -0.68 7.65 9.46
C ARG A 50 -1.44 6.50 10.13
N LEU A 51 -2.39 5.91 9.41
CA LEU A 51 -3.07 4.69 9.81
C LEU A 51 -2.49 3.51 9.03
N ILE A 52 -1.82 2.59 9.72
CA ILE A 52 -1.27 1.37 9.11
C ILE A 52 -2.25 0.22 9.37
N ARG A 53 -2.87 -0.30 8.31
CA ARG A 53 -3.73 -1.48 8.37
C ARG A 53 -2.94 -2.71 7.93
N VAL A 54 -2.93 -3.75 8.76
CA VAL A 54 -2.40 -5.07 8.40
C VAL A 54 -3.58 -6.01 8.21
N ASP A 55 -3.75 -6.55 7.01
CA ASP A 55 -4.87 -7.41 6.66
C ASP A 55 -4.44 -8.74 6.01
N LEU A 56 -5.38 -9.65 5.87
CA LEU A 56 -5.22 -10.91 5.13
C LEU A 56 -5.31 -10.63 3.61
N TYR A 57 -4.47 -9.73 3.10
CA TYR A 57 -4.54 -9.13 1.76
C TYR A 57 -4.90 -10.15 0.66
N LEU A 58 -4.13 -11.24 0.53
CA LEU A 58 -4.36 -12.24 -0.53
C LEU A 58 -5.72 -12.96 -0.45
N ARG A 59 -6.35 -13.01 0.72
CA ARG A 59 -7.64 -13.69 0.91
C ARG A 59 -8.82 -12.74 0.77
N THR A 60 -8.62 -11.45 1.02
CA THR A 60 -9.71 -10.48 1.16
C THR A 60 -9.67 -9.35 0.15
N PHE A 61 -8.53 -9.09 -0.48
CA PHE A 61 -8.38 -7.97 -1.40
C PHE A 61 -9.10 -8.24 -2.72
N ALA A 62 -10.01 -7.34 -3.08
CA ALA A 62 -10.65 -7.28 -4.38
C ALA A 62 -10.78 -5.81 -4.79
N SER A 63 -10.49 -5.50 -6.06
CA SER A 63 -10.63 -4.16 -6.60
C SER A 63 -11.08 -4.20 -8.05
N ASP A 64 -12.23 -3.59 -8.31
CA ASP A 64 -12.79 -3.36 -9.65
C ASP A 64 -12.12 -2.18 -10.39
N ARG A 65 -11.20 -1.48 -9.70
CA ARG A 65 -10.45 -0.30 -10.16
C ARG A 65 -11.33 0.92 -10.48
N SER A 66 -12.59 0.93 -10.09
CA SER A 66 -13.53 2.02 -10.42
C SER A 66 -13.09 3.38 -9.87
N HIS A 67 -12.45 3.40 -8.69
CA HIS A 67 -11.90 4.62 -8.08
C HIS A 67 -10.81 5.32 -8.92
N MET A 68 -10.20 4.62 -9.89
CA MET A 68 -9.20 5.19 -10.81
C MET A 68 -9.83 5.81 -12.07
N LYS A 69 -11.16 5.84 -12.18
CA LYS A 69 -11.88 6.54 -13.26
C LYS A 69 -12.35 7.91 -12.78
N ASP A 70 -12.35 8.89 -13.67
CA ASP A 70 -12.94 10.21 -13.41
C ASP A 70 -14.47 10.20 -13.58
N ALA A 71 -15.12 11.34 -13.36
CA ALA A 71 -16.57 11.49 -13.50
C ALA A 71 -17.10 11.20 -14.93
N ASN A 72 -16.23 11.23 -15.94
CA ASN A 72 -16.56 10.90 -17.33
C ASN A 72 -16.22 9.44 -17.68
N GLY A 73 -15.76 8.64 -16.71
CA GLY A 73 -15.35 7.25 -16.90
C GLY A 73 -13.96 7.07 -17.52
N LYS A 74 -13.18 8.15 -17.67
CA LYS A 74 -11.82 8.08 -18.22
C LYS A 74 -10.83 7.68 -17.13
N TRP A 75 -9.89 6.81 -17.48
CA TRP A 75 -8.81 6.39 -16.59
C TRP A 75 -7.88 7.56 -16.24
N GLN A 76 -7.67 7.77 -14.94
CA GLN A 76 -6.70 8.75 -14.42
C GLN A 76 -5.26 8.29 -14.68
N LYS A 77 -5.00 6.99 -14.60
CA LYS A 77 -3.75 6.31 -15.00
C LYS A 77 -4.11 5.01 -15.74
N PRO A 78 -3.28 4.56 -16.71
CA PRO A 78 -3.55 3.31 -17.42
C PRO A 78 -3.62 2.14 -16.43
N PRO A 79 -4.68 1.32 -16.45
CA PRO A 79 -4.79 0.19 -15.55
C PRO A 79 -3.81 -0.93 -15.95
N PRO A 80 -3.44 -1.82 -15.01
CA PRO A 80 -2.69 -3.02 -15.35
C PRO A 80 -3.41 -3.89 -16.39
N LEU A 81 -2.64 -4.58 -17.23
CA LEU A 81 -3.17 -5.37 -18.36
C LEU A 81 -3.88 -6.67 -17.93
N TYR A 82 -3.63 -7.16 -16.72
CA TYR A 82 -4.33 -8.32 -16.19
C TYR A 82 -5.74 -7.93 -15.70
N PRO A 83 -6.70 -8.89 -15.65
CA PRO A 83 -8.05 -8.65 -15.14
C PRO A 83 -8.07 -8.08 -13.72
N CYS A 84 -9.21 -7.54 -13.29
CA CYS A 84 -9.38 -7.09 -11.90
C CYS A 84 -9.10 -8.23 -10.92
N ILE A 85 -8.57 -7.88 -9.74
CA ILE A 85 -8.35 -8.86 -8.67
C ILE A 85 -9.69 -9.03 -7.96
N GLU A 86 -10.16 -10.27 -7.88
CA GLU A 86 -11.47 -10.63 -7.35
C GLU A 86 -11.31 -11.72 -6.27
N THR A 87 -12.14 -11.69 -5.23
CA THR A 87 -12.19 -12.74 -4.19
C THR A 87 -13.61 -13.27 -4.03
N ALA A 88 -13.75 -14.57 -3.74
CA ALA A 88 -15.06 -15.21 -3.60
C ALA A 88 -15.82 -14.65 -2.39
N GLY A 89 -16.83 -13.82 -2.62
CA GLY A 89 -17.74 -13.31 -1.59
C GLY A 89 -17.58 -11.84 -1.20
N LYS A 90 -16.70 -11.06 -1.85
CA LYS A 90 -16.64 -9.60 -1.68
C LYS A 90 -16.38 -8.91 -3.01
N GLU A 91 -17.21 -7.92 -3.32
CA GLU A 91 -17.09 -7.12 -4.55
C GLU A 91 -16.09 -5.96 -4.39
N LEU A 92 -15.87 -5.45 -3.17
CA LEU A 92 -14.96 -4.33 -2.89
C LEU A 92 -14.35 -4.40 -1.47
N GLU A 93 -13.01 -4.32 -1.38
CA GLU A 93 -12.35 -3.64 -0.28
C GLU A 93 -11.39 -2.60 -0.88
N LEU A 94 -11.67 -1.33 -0.53
CA LEU A 94 -11.08 -0.04 -0.97
C LEU A 94 -11.74 0.60 -2.20
#